data_AF-A0A931SJX4-F1
#
_entry.id   AF-A0A931SJX4-F1
#
_cell.length_a   1.000
_cell.length_b   1.000
_cell.length_c   1.000
_cell.angle_alpha   90.00
_cell.angle_beta   90.00
_cell.angle_gamma   90.00
#
_symmetry.space_group_name_H-M   'P 1'
#
loop_
_entity.id
_entity.type
_entity.pdbx_description
1 polymer ?
#
loop_
_entity_poly.entity_id
_entity_poly.type
_entity_poly.pdbx_seq_one_letter_code
_entity_poly.pdbx_strand_id
1 'polypeptide(L)'
;MLPLFPVTMVGSWPRPNELLRAQRLKQKGRLSEEEFGLLADKAVLQVIRLQEEAGVDIITDGEQRRDNFYSFVAEKLVGVQMMTLAEMLDVVEDKAAVSSAEELEFAVSLINWVLDG
;
A
#
# COMPACT_ATOMS: atom_id res chain seq x y z
N MET A 1 -0.29 26.01 18.54
CA MET A 1 0.31 25.27 19.67
C MET A 1 -0.51 24.01 19.83
N LEU A 2 0.11 22.83 19.88
CA LEU A 2 -0.60 21.55 20.05
C LEU A 2 -1.15 21.42 21.49
N PRO A 3 -2.23 20.65 21.73
CA PRO A 3 -2.74 20.39 23.07
C PRO A 3 -1.74 19.56 23.89
N LEU A 4 -2.00 19.43 25.20
CA LEU A 4 -1.16 18.65 26.11
C LEU A 4 -1.06 17.17 25.72
N PHE A 5 -2.14 16.62 25.15
CA PHE A 5 -2.22 15.24 24.67
C PHE A 5 -2.64 15.23 23.20
N PRO A 6 -1.70 15.50 22.26
CA PRO A 6 -2.03 15.54 20.85
C PRO A 6 -2.34 14.14 20.31
N VAL A 7 -3.35 14.05 19.46
CA VAL A 7 -3.80 12.84 18.79
C VAL A 7 -3.40 12.90 17.32
N THR A 8 -2.87 11.78 16.82
CA THR A 8 -2.56 11.58 15.40
C THR A 8 -2.73 10.12 15.01
N MET A 9 -2.65 9.87 13.71
CA MET A 9 -2.78 8.54 13.12
C MET A 9 -1.41 8.01 12.70
N VAL A 10 -1.23 6.69 12.76
CA VAL A 10 -0.03 6.01 12.28
C VAL A 10 -0.40 5.07 11.14
N GLY A 11 0.25 5.25 10.00
CA GLY A 11 0.14 4.36 8.84
C GLY A 11 -1.06 4.64 7.94
N SER A 12 -1.46 3.61 7.20
CA SER A 12 -2.45 3.70 6.14
C SER A 12 -3.88 3.72 6.68
N TRP A 13 -4.75 4.45 5.99
CA TRP A 13 -6.19 4.32 6.15
C TRP A 13 -6.78 3.30 5.16
N PRO A 14 -7.92 2.67 5.47
CA PRO A 14 -8.64 1.82 4.52
C PRO A 14 -8.91 2.57 3.21
N ARG A 15 -8.52 1.96 2.09
CA ARG A 15 -8.69 2.55 0.76
C ARG A 15 -10.11 2.30 0.25
N PRO A 16 -10.78 3.31 -0.33
CA PRO A 16 -12.06 3.09 -1.00
C PRO A 16 -11.94 2.05 -2.13
N ASN A 17 -12.99 1.27 -2.34
CA ASN A 17 -13.04 0.27 -3.43
C ASN A 17 -12.74 0.87 -4.82
N GLU A 18 -13.14 2.12 -5.04
CA GLU A 18 -12.83 2.88 -6.26
C GLU A 18 -11.32 3.03 -6.46
N LEU A 19 -10.59 3.41 -5.41
CA LEU A 19 -9.14 3.58 -5.45
C LEU A 19 -8.40 2.24 -5.62
N LEU A 20 -8.86 1.18 -4.95
CA LEU A 20 -8.31 -0.17 -5.13
C LEU A 20 -8.45 -0.66 -6.57
N ARG A 21 -9.60 -0.39 -7.21
CA ARG A 21 -9.81 -0.71 -8.63
C ARG A 21 -8.92 0.13 -9.53
N ALA A 22 -8.79 1.42 -9.25
CA ALA A 22 -7.93 2.34 -9.99
C ALA A 22 -6.47 1.90 -9.96
N GLN A 23 -5.97 1.49 -8.77
CA GLN A 23 -4.62 0.97 -8.61
C GLN A 23 -4.36 -0.27 -9.47
N ARG A 24 -5.30 -1.22 -9.52
CA ARG A 24 -5.20 -2.41 -10.39
C ARG A 24 -5.21 -2.04 -11.88
N LEU A 25 -5.96 -1.02 -12.27
CA LEU A 25 -5.98 -0.54 -13.67
C LEU A 25 -4.68 0.16 -14.04
N LYS A 26 -4.15 1.01 -13.15
CA LYS A 26 -2.84 1.65 -13.31
C LYS A 26 -1.72 0.62 -13.48
N GLN A 27 -1.67 -0.40 -12.61
CA GLN A 27 -0.70 -1.50 -12.73
C GLN A 27 -0.79 -2.26 -14.06
N LYS A 28 -1.98 -2.31 -14.68
CA LYS A 28 -2.20 -2.92 -16.00
C LYS A 28 -1.97 -1.95 -17.18
N GLY A 29 -1.52 -0.72 -16.92
CA GLY A 29 -1.36 0.32 -17.93
C GLY A 29 -2.68 0.79 -18.56
N ARG A 30 -3.82 0.57 -17.90
CA ARG A 30 -5.18 0.88 -18.38
C ARG A 30 -5.78 2.15 -17.77
N LEU A 31 -5.04 2.82 -16.90
CA LEU A 31 -5.38 4.08 -16.27
C LEU A 31 -4.10 4.92 -16.22
N SER A 32 -4.18 6.18 -16.63
CA SER A 32 -3.04 7.08 -16.56
C SER A 32 -2.69 7.45 -15.12
N GLU A 33 -1.47 7.94 -14.91
CA GLU A 33 -1.04 8.45 -13.61
C GLU A 33 -1.90 9.63 -13.16
N GLU A 34 -2.30 10.50 -14.10
CA GLU A 34 -3.13 11.67 -13.83
C GLU A 34 -4.54 11.26 -13.37
N GLU A 35 -5.18 10.33 -14.08
CA GLU A 35 -6.49 9.80 -13.70
C GLU A 35 -6.45 9.09 -12.34
N PHE A 36 -5.39 8.31 -12.06
CA PHE A 36 -5.17 7.72 -10.75
C PHE A 36 -5.01 8.79 -9.66
N GLY A 37 -4.24 9.85 -9.97
CA GLY A 37 -4.00 10.98 -9.09
C GLY A 37 -5.29 11.64 -8.61
N LEU A 38 -6.24 11.89 -9.52
CA LEU A 38 -7.54 12.47 -9.20
C LEU A 38 -8.38 11.59 -8.26
N LEU A 39 -8.37 10.28 -8.47
CA LEU A 39 -9.08 9.33 -7.59
C LEU A 39 -8.43 9.24 -6.21
N ALA A 40 -7.11 9.29 -6.16
CA ALA A 40 -6.38 9.31 -4.90
C ALA A 40 -6.56 10.63 -4.15
N ASP A 41 -6.59 11.78 -4.84
CA ASP A 41 -6.91 13.10 -4.23
C ASP A 41 -8.25 13.05 -3.51
N LYS A 42 -9.27 12.50 -4.18
CA LYS A 42 -10.61 12.34 -3.61
C LYS A 42 -10.58 11.49 -2.34
N ALA A 43 -9.84 10.38 -2.33
CA ALA A 43 -9.71 9.52 -1.16
C ALA A 43 -8.95 10.20 -0.01
N VAL A 44 -7.88 10.94 -0.32
CA VAL A 44 -7.13 11.73 0.67
C VAL A 44 -8.05 12.77 1.31
N LEU A 45 -8.84 13.51 0.51
CA LEU A 45 -9.78 14.50 1.03
C LEU A 45 -10.87 13.88 1.93
N GLN A 46 -11.31 12.66 1.65
CA GLN A 46 -12.24 11.93 2.52
C GLN A 46 -11.58 11.61 3.88
N VAL A 47 -10.34 11.11 3.86
CA VAL A 47 -9.58 10.78 5.08
C VAL A 47 -9.27 12.04 5.91
N ILE A 48 -8.94 13.16 5.26
CA ILE A 48 -8.74 14.45 5.94
C ILE A 48 -10.03 14.87 6.66
N ARG A 49 -11.18 14.86 5.96
CA ARG A 49 -12.47 15.26 6.55
C ARG A 49 -12.85 14.41 7.75
N LEU A 50 -12.65 13.08 7.66
CA LEU A 50 -12.93 12.17 8.77
C LEU A 50 -12.04 12.43 9.98
N GLN A 51 -10.77 12.78 9.77
CA GLN A 51 -9.86 13.16 10.86
C GLN A 51 -10.24 14.50 11.48
N GLU A 52 -10.65 15.49 10.68
CA GLU A 52 -11.16 16.78 11.16
C GLU A 52 -12.43 16.61 12.01
N GLU A 53 -13.40 15.82 11.51
CA GLU A 53 -14.64 15.50 12.22
C GLU A 53 -14.38 14.74 13.54
N ALA A 54 -13.36 13.89 13.57
CA ALA A 54 -12.93 13.16 14.76
C ALA A 54 -12.09 14.00 15.75
N GLY A 55 -11.69 15.22 15.38
CA GLY A 55 -10.87 16.10 16.23
C GLY A 55 -9.40 15.68 16.35
N VAL A 56 -8.83 15.08 15.29
CA VAL A 56 -7.40 14.72 15.24
C VAL A 56 -6.54 15.99 15.11
N ASP A 57 -5.51 16.12 15.95
CA ASP A 57 -4.67 17.32 16.00
C ASP A 57 -3.66 17.42 14.86
N ILE A 58 -3.13 16.27 14.43
CA ILE A 58 -2.15 16.18 13.35
C ILE A 58 -2.68 15.19 12.31
N ILE A 59 -3.10 15.75 11.17
CA ILE A 59 -3.74 15.02 10.08
C ILE A 59 -2.69 14.34 9.20
N THR A 60 -3.03 13.13 8.74
CA THR A 60 -2.27 12.40 7.73
C THR A 60 -3.09 12.27 6.44
N ASP A 61 -2.42 12.00 5.30
CA ASP A 61 -3.11 11.71 4.04
C ASP A 61 -3.63 10.25 3.98
N GLY A 62 -3.41 9.47 5.04
CA GLY A 62 -3.78 8.06 5.15
C GLY A 62 -3.10 7.15 4.14
N GLU A 63 -1.97 7.56 3.55
CA GLU A 63 -1.19 6.79 2.57
C GLU A 63 -2.00 6.28 1.37
N GLN A 64 -3.05 7.01 0.97
CA GLN A 64 -4.02 6.55 -0.02
C GLN A 64 -3.36 6.25 -1.38
N ARG A 65 -2.33 7.01 -1.76
CA ARG A 65 -1.59 6.85 -3.03
C ARG A 65 -0.61 5.68 -3.05
N ARG A 66 -0.20 5.19 -1.88
CA ARG A 66 0.82 4.14 -1.79
C ARG A 66 0.23 2.79 -2.19
N ASP A 67 1.00 2.03 -2.95
CA ASP A 67 0.69 0.65 -3.31
C ASP A 67 1.26 -0.35 -2.31
N ASN A 68 2.46 -0.09 -1.81
CA ASN A 68 3.06 -0.83 -0.71
C ASN A 68 4.04 0.06 0.08
N PHE A 69 4.60 -0.48 1.16
CA PHE A 69 5.47 0.26 2.06
C PHE A 69 6.89 0.50 1.50
N TYR A 70 7.37 -0.42 0.66
CA TYR A 70 8.78 -0.48 0.24
C TYR A 70 9.04 0.10 -1.14
N SER A 71 8.07 0.07 -2.06
CA SER A 71 8.21 0.49 -3.47
C SER A 71 8.84 1.88 -3.57
N PHE A 72 8.29 2.83 -2.80
CA PHE A 72 8.77 4.20 -2.78
C PHE A 72 10.24 4.35 -2.36
N VAL A 73 10.74 3.46 -1.49
CA VAL A 73 12.13 3.47 -1.02
C VAL A 73 13.00 2.69 -2.00
N ALA A 74 12.57 1.50 -2.40
CA ALA A 74 13.28 0.61 -3.31
C ALA A 74 13.59 1.30 -4.66
N GLU A 75 12.64 2.05 -5.22
CA GLU A 75 12.83 2.80 -6.47
C GLU A 75 13.90 3.89 -6.37
N LYS A 76 14.27 4.32 -5.16
CA LYS A 76 15.23 5.41 -4.93
C LYS A 76 16.61 4.93 -4.51
N LEU A 77 16.80 3.63 -4.27
CA LEU A 77 18.05 3.06 -3.79
C LEU A 77 18.82 2.40 -4.94
N VAL A 78 20.03 2.86 -5.18
CA VAL A 78 20.93 2.23 -6.16
C VAL A 78 21.30 0.82 -5.68
N GLY A 79 21.14 -0.18 -6.55
CA GLY A 79 21.42 -1.58 -6.24
C GLY A 79 20.23 -2.35 -5.65
N VAL A 80 19.06 -1.72 -5.52
CA VAL A 80 17.80 -2.38 -5.15
C VAL A 80 16.89 -2.46 -6.37
N GLN A 81 16.30 -3.63 -6.60
CA GLN A 81 15.33 -3.85 -7.68
C GLN A 81 14.11 -4.58 -7.12
N MET A 82 12.92 -4.04 -7.37
CA MET A 82 11.67 -4.75 -7.11
C MET A 82 11.48 -5.83 -8.18
N MET A 83 11.19 -7.06 -7.74
CA MET A 83 10.94 -8.20 -8.62
C MET A 83 9.64 -8.88 -8.22
N THR A 84 8.95 -9.43 -9.21
CA THR A 84 7.89 -10.41 -9.00
C THR A 84 8.49 -11.73 -8.52
N LEU A 85 7.68 -12.59 -7.91
CA LEU A 85 8.12 -13.92 -7.49
C LEU A 85 8.68 -14.74 -8.67
N ALA A 86 8.07 -14.60 -9.86
CA ALA A 86 8.55 -15.28 -11.07
C ALA A 86 9.96 -14.82 -11.46
N GLU A 87 10.20 -13.51 -11.49
CA GLU A 87 11.52 -12.94 -11.79
C GLU A 87 12.56 -13.31 -10.73
N MET A 88 12.16 -13.36 -9.45
CA MET A 88 13.04 -13.82 -8.36
C MET A 88 13.47 -15.28 -8.56
N LEU A 89 12.55 -16.16 -8.94
CA LEU A 89 12.84 -17.58 -9.17
C LEU A 89 13.78 -17.82 -10.35
N ASP A 90 13.94 -16.86 -11.26
CA ASP A 90 14.89 -16.95 -12.37
C ASP A 90 16.32 -16.58 -11.95
N VAL A 91 16.49 -15.81 -10.88
CA VAL A 91 17.81 -15.34 -10.41
C VAL A 91 18.34 -16.09 -9.18
N VAL A 92 17.50 -16.81 -8.45
CA VAL A 92 17.92 -17.58 -7.27
C VAL A 92 18.48 -18.95 -7.68
N GLU A 93 19.71 -19.24 -7.25
CA GLU A 93 20.40 -20.52 -7.48
C GLU A 93 19.72 -21.68 -6.74
N ASP A 94 19.35 -21.47 -5.47
CA ASP A 94 18.65 -22.46 -4.66
C ASP A 94 17.13 -22.23 -4.66
N LYS A 95 16.49 -22.68 -5.75
CA LYS A 95 15.04 -22.56 -5.92
C LYS A 95 14.28 -23.40 -4.88
N ALA A 96 14.88 -24.46 -4.33
CA ALA A 96 14.25 -25.34 -3.34
C ALA A 96 14.14 -24.65 -1.97
N ALA A 97 15.09 -23.79 -1.61
CA ALA A 97 15.04 -23.00 -0.40
C ALA A 97 13.99 -21.87 -0.44
N VAL A 98 13.68 -21.31 -1.61
CA VAL A 98 12.66 -20.24 -1.78
C VAL A 98 11.25 -20.79 -2.01
N SER A 99 11.16 -22.01 -2.55
CA SER A 99 9.89 -22.69 -2.82
C SER A 99 9.41 -23.60 -1.69
N SER A 100 10.09 -23.61 -0.53
CA SER A 100 9.57 -24.30 0.64
C SER A 100 8.22 -23.68 1.00
N ALA A 101 7.17 -24.46 0.75
CA ALA A 101 5.77 -24.04 0.73
C ALA A 101 5.28 -23.34 2.01
N GLU A 102 6.01 -23.44 3.12
CA GLU A 102 5.62 -22.91 4.43
C GLU A 102 5.49 -21.38 4.46
N GLU A 103 6.39 -20.62 3.82
CA GLU A 103 6.30 -19.14 3.83
C GLU A 103 5.18 -18.61 2.90
N LEU A 104 4.98 -19.28 1.76
CA LEU A 104 3.90 -18.95 0.82
C LEU A 104 2.53 -19.36 1.36
N GLU A 105 2.42 -20.52 2.01
CA GLU A 105 1.20 -20.93 2.71
C GLU A 105 0.86 -19.97 3.86
N PHE A 106 1.87 -19.51 4.61
CA PHE A 106 1.67 -18.51 5.65
C PHE A 106 1.19 -17.17 5.07
N ALA A 107 1.82 -16.67 3.99
CA ALA A 107 1.41 -15.42 3.35
C ALA A 107 -0.01 -15.51 2.75
N VAL A 108 -0.35 -16.63 2.10
CA VAL A 108 -1.70 -16.88 1.56
C VAL A 108 -2.73 -17.04 2.68
N SER A 109 -2.38 -17.73 3.77
CA SER A 109 -3.21 -17.86 4.97
C SER A 109 -3.50 -16.49 5.60
N LEU A 110 -2.48 -15.63 5.71
CA LEU A 110 -2.62 -14.28 6.25
C LEU A 110 -3.50 -13.40 5.36
N ILE A 111 -3.36 -13.51 4.04
CA ILE A 111 -4.21 -12.80 3.07
C ILE A 111 -5.67 -13.27 3.19
N ASN A 112 -5.92 -14.58 3.26
CA ASN A 112 -7.28 -15.11 3.39
C ASN A 112 -7.91 -14.70 4.73
N TRP A 113 -7.16 -14.71 5.84
CA TRP A 113 -7.66 -14.24 7.13
C TRP A 113 -8.08 -12.76 7.10
N VAL A 114 -7.35 -11.91 6.36
CA VAL A 114 -7.70 -10.49 6.18
C VAL A 114 -8.93 -10.29 5.28
N LEU A 115 -9.15 -11.18 4.31
CA LEU A 115 -10.26 -11.06 3.34
C LEU A 115 -11.56 -11.71 3.81
N ASP A 116 -11.48 -12.74 4.66
CA ASP A 116 -12.60 -13.50 5.19
C ASP A 116 -13.05 -13.03 6.59
N GLY A 117 -12.43 -11.97 7.12
CA GLY A 117 -12.76 -11.29 8.37
C GLY A 117 -13.69 -10.10 8.19
#